data_AF-A0A0B4CZ42-F1
#
_entry.id   AF-A0A0B4CZ42-F1
#
_cell.length_a   1.000
_cell.length_b   1.000
_cell.length_c   1.000
_cell.angle_alpha   90.00
_cell.angle_beta   90.00
_cell.angle_gamma   90.00
#
_symmetry.space_group_name_H-M   'P 1'
#
loop_
_entity.id
_entity.type
_entity.pdbx_description
1 polymer ?
#
loop_
_entity_poly.entity_id
_entity_poly.type
_entity_poly.pdbx_seq_one_letter_code
_entity_poly.pdbx_strand_id
1 'polypeptide(L)' 'MNNNMKATLASVFMSILFFIFGWFIFYFLFDYFNPPITKDGHKYMPIGNVFNSGITSFIVSILFFFLIRKYLKRK' A
#
# COMPACT_ATOMS: atom_id res chain seq x y z
N MET A 1 -25.03 15.17 -2.96
CA MET A 1 -23.61 15.23 -2.59
C MET A 1 -22.86 16.18 -3.54
N ASN A 2 -22.17 17.20 -3.03
CA ASN A 2 -21.38 18.15 -3.83
C ASN A 2 -20.26 17.41 -4.59
N ASN A 3 -19.90 17.86 -5.80
CA ASN A 3 -18.79 17.34 -6.60
C ASN A 3 -17.49 17.21 -5.80
N ASN A 4 -17.21 18.13 -4.88
CA ASN A 4 -16.05 18.04 -3.98
C ASN A 4 -16.09 16.83 -3.03
N MET A 5 -17.28 16.49 -2.52
CA MET A 5 -17.46 15.30 -1.67
C MET A 5 -17.38 14.02 -2.50
N LYS A 6 -17.94 14.01 -3.72
CA LYS A 6 -17.82 12.87 -4.66
C LYS A 6 -16.36 12.57 -5.00
N ALA A 7 -15.57 13.59 -5.33
CA ALA A 7 -14.15 13.45 -5.63
C ALA A 7 -13.35 12.95 -4.42
N THR A 8 -13.68 13.43 -3.21
CA THR A 8 -13.01 12.97 -1.98
C THR A 8 -13.32 11.51 -1.70
N LEU A 9 -14.59 11.10 -1.79
CA LEU A 9 -14.99 9.72 -1.58
C LEU A 9 -14.36 8.76 -2.61
N ALA A 10 -14.33 9.15 -3.88
CA ALA A 10 -13.63 8.40 -4.92
C ALA A 10 -12.13 8.29 -4.64
N SER A 11 -11.48 9.37 -4.19
CA SER A 11 -10.05 9.36 -3.85
C SER A 11 -9.76 8.42 -2.68
N VAL A 12 -10.58 8.43 -1.63
CA VAL A 12 -10.45 7.52 -0.48
C VAL A 12 -10.60 6.07 -0.94
N PHE A 13 -11.67 5.77 -1.71
CA PHE A 13 -11.92 4.43 -2.21
C PHE A 13 -10.75 3.88 -3.04
N MET A 14 -10.25 4.68 -3.99
CA MET A 14 -9.09 4.30 -4.80
C MET A 14 -7.83 4.08 -3.97
N SER A 15 -7.64 4.87 -2.90
CA SER A 15 -6.48 4.75 -2.02
C SER A 15 -6.55 3.51 -1.13
N ILE A 16 -7.75 3.09 -0.70
CA ILE A 16 -7.95 1.84 0.05
C ILE A 16 -7.66 0.64 -0.85
N LEU A 17 -8.15 0.64 -2.10
CA LEU A 17 -7.82 -0.41 -3.05
C LEU A 17 -6.31 -0.47 -3.29
N PHE A 18 -5.69 0.68 -3.54
CA PHE A 18 -4.25 0.77 -3.73
C PHE A 18 -3.47 0.26 -2.51
N PHE A 19 -3.95 0.55 -1.30
CA PHE A 19 -3.35 0.03 -0.06
C PHE A 19 -3.39 -1.50 0.01
N ILE A 20 -4.54 -2.11 -0.28
CA ILE A 20 -4.72 -3.56 -0.24
C ILE A 20 -3.76 -4.21 -1.24
N PHE A 21 -3.80 -3.79 -2.50
CA PHE A 21 -2.91 -4.34 -3.53
C PHE A 21 -1.44 -4.06 -3.23
N GLY A 22 -1.12 -2.85 -2.79
CA GLY A 22 0.23 -2.43 -2.42
C GLY A 22 0.81 -3.28 -1.31
N TRP A 23 0.00 -3.70 -0.33
CA TRP A 23 0.46 -4.55 0.76
C TRP A 23 0.97 -5.89 0.21
N PHE A 24 0.20 -6.56 -0.63
CA PHE A 24 0.64 -7.82 -1.25
C PHE A 24 1.87 -7.63 -2.13
N ILE A 25 1.91 -6.58 -2.94
CA ILE A 25 3.06 -6.29 -3.82
C ILE A 25 4.33 -6.08 -3.01
N PHE A 26 4.29 -5.22 -1.98
CA PHE A 26 5.45 -4.97 -1.13
C PHE A 26 5.84 -6.21 -0.32
N TYR A 27 4.87 -7.03 0.08
CA TYR A 27 5.14 -8.30 0.74
C TYR A 27 5.96 -9.23 -0.13
N PHE A 28 5.53 -9.47 -1.37
CA PHE A 28 6.29 -10.29 -2.31
C PHE A 28 7.67 -9.67 -2.63
N LEU A 29 7.74 -8.34 -2.71
CA LEU A 29 9.00 -7.64 -2.96
C LEU A 29 9.98 -7.82 -1.79
N PHE A 30 9.52 -7.66 -0.54
CA PHE A 30 10.37 -7.83 0.64
C PHE A 30 10.73 -9.30 0.89
N ASP A 31 9.82 -10.24 0.64
CA ASP A 31 10.14 -11.67 0.69
C ASP A 31 11.16 -12.06 -0.39
N TYR A 32 11.15 -11.40 -1.55
CA TYR A 32 12.15 -11.64 -2.59
C TYR A 32 13.55 -11.13 -2.18
N PHE A 33 13.64 -9.92 -1.63
CA PHE A 33 14.93 -9.32 -1.26
C PHE A 33 15.48 -9.79 0.09
N ASN A 34 14.60 -10.09 1.04
CA ASN A 34 14.94 -10.53 2.38
C ASN A 34 14.06 -11.73 2.76
N PRO A 35 14.31 -12.90 2.16
CA PRO A 35 13.50 -14.09 2.38
C PRO A 35 13.57 -14.51 3.85
N PRO A 36 12.48 -15.03 4.43
CA PRO A 36 12.43 -15.38 5.84
C PRO A 36 13.14 -16.72 6.09
N ILE A 37 14.45 -16.74 5.92
CA ILE A 37 15.31 -17.91 6.05
C ILE A 37 16.39 -17.58 7.10
N THR A 38 16.56 -18.46 8.09
CA THR A 38 17.64 -18.32 9.08
C THR A 38 19.01 -18.57 8.44
N LYS A 39 20.09 -18.24 9.16
CA LYS A 39 21.46 -18.52 8.70
C LYS A 39 21.69 -20.01 8.41
N ASP A 40 20.97 -20.88 9.13
CA ASP A 40 21.03 -22.33 8.99
C ASP A 40 20.09 -22.88 7.89
N GLY A 41 19.41 -22.00 7.14
CA GLY A 41 18.55 -22.39 6.02
C GLY A 41 17.09 -22.73 6.39
N HIS A 42 16.70 -22.57 7.66
CA HIS A 42 15.33 -22.87 8.09
C HIS A 42 14.38 -21.70 7.79
N LYS A 43 13.24 -22.00 7.15
CA LYS A 43 12.19 -21.01 6.92
C LYS A 43 11.49 -20.65 8.23
N TYR A 44 11.27 -19.36 8.45
CA TYR A 44 10.46 -18.85 9.55
C TYR A 44 9.29 -18.01 9.01
N MET A 45 8.38 -17.61 9.89
CA MET A 45 7.22 -16.81 9.50
C MET A 45 7.66 -15.35 9.18
N PRO A 46 7.36 -14.79 8.00
CA PRO A 46 7.82 -13.47 7.56
C PRO A 46 7.10 -12.29 8.23
N ILE A 47 6.89 -12.33 9.55
CA ILE A 47 6.15 -11.30 10.31
C ILE A 47 6.76 -9.91 10.09
N GLY A 48 8.09 -9.79 10.06
CA GLY A 48 8.78 -8.53 9.77
C GLY A 48 8.44 -7.98 8.39
N ASN A 49 8.44 -8.83 7.36
CA ASN A 49 8.12 -8.41 5.99
C ASN A 49 6.64 -8.05 5.87
N VAL A 50 5.73 -8.79 6.50
CA VAL A 50 4.29 -8.45 6.54
C VAL A 50 4.08 -7.06 7.13
N PHE A 51 4.73 -6.77 8.27
CA PHE A 51 4.61 -5.48 8.95
C PHE A 51 5.21 -4.33 8.14
N ASN A 52 6.42 -4.51 7.61
CA ASN A 52 7.09 -3.53 6.75
C ASN A 52 6.28 -3.23 5.49
N SER A 53 5.66 -4.25 4.90
CA SER A 53 4.79 -4.09 3.72
C SER A 53 3.55 -3.28 4.02
N GLY A 54 2.93 -3.51 5.19
CA GLY A 54 1.78 -2.73 5.63
C GLY A 54 2.13 -1.26 5.82
N ILE A 55 3.23 -0.96 6.52
CA ILE A 55 3.69 0.43 6.71
C ILE A 55 4.02 1.09 5.36
N THR A 56 4.78 0.40 4.52
CA THR A 56 5.19 0.93 3.21
C THR A 56 3.97 1.20 2.33
N SER A 57 3.05 0.24 2.24
CA SER A 57 1.80 0.40 1.49
C SER A 57 0.97 1.57 2.01
N PHE A 58 0.89 1.75 3.32
CA PHE A 58 0.14 2.84 3.93
C PHE A 58 0.70 4.20 3.53
N ILE A 59 2.02 4.40 3.64
CA ILE A 59 2.69 5.65 3.26
C ILE A 59 2.46 5.96 1.78
N VAL A 60 2.66 4.98 0.89
CA VAL A 60 2.48 5.18 -0.55
C VAL A 60 1.01 5.47 -0.89
N SER A 61 0.06 4.85 -0.18
CA SER A 61 -1.38 5.09 -0.35
C SER A 61 -1.79 6.52 0.04
N ILE A 62 -1.18 7.09 1.08
CA ILE A 62 -1.40 8.50 1.46
C ILE A 62 -0.91 9.42 0.34
N LEU A 63 0.29 9.17 -0.22
CA LEU A 63 0.81 9.95 -1.33
C LEU A 63 -0.10 9.83 -2.57
N PHE A 64 -0.56 8.62 -2.85
CA PHE A 64 -1.50 8.33 -3.95
C PHE A 64 -2.83 9.06 -3.78
N PHE A 65 -3.38 9.12 -2.56
CA PHE A 65 -4.58 9.88 -2.26
C PHE A 65 -4.46 11.35 -2.66
N PHE A 66 -3.34 12.01 -2.29
CA PHE A 66 -3.11 13.41 -2.65
C PHE A 66 -3.00 13.60 -4.17
N LEU A 67 -2.34 12.67 -4.87
CA LEU A 67 -2.20 12.70 -6.32
C LEU A 67 -3.55 12.55 -7.03
N ILE A 68 -4.36 11.54 -6.66
CA ILE A 68 -5.69 11.34 -7.24
C ILE A 68 -6.58 12.54 -6.95
N ARG A 69 -6.58 13.04 -5.71
CA ARG A 69 -7.44 14.17 -5.34
C ARG A 69 -7.07 15.43 -6.14
N LYS A 70 -5.77 15.68 -6.34
CA LYS A 70 -5.28 16.77 -7.17
C LYS A 70 -5.68 16.60 -8.64
N TYR A 71 -5.64 15.38 -9.15
CA TYR A 71 -6.07 15.06 -10.52
C TYR A 71 -7.58 15.26 -10.71
N LEU A 72 -8.41 14.72 -9.81
CA LEU A 72 -9.87 14.84 -9.88
C LEU A 72 -10.39 16.26 -9.68
N LYS A 73 -9.67 17.12 -8.93
CA LYS A 73 -10.04 18.54 -8.78
C LYS A 73 -9.73 19.40 -10.01
N ARG A 74 -8.81 18.96 -10.87
CA ARG A 74 -8.46 19.67 -12.12
C ARG A 74 -9.43 19.37 -13.25
N LYS A 75 -10.27 18.35 -13.09
CA LYS A 75 -11.25 17.87 -14.06
C LYS A 75 -12.64 18.32 -13.62
#